data_AF-A0A2I2MIR9-F1
#
_entry.id   AF-A0A2I2MIR9-F1
#
_cell.length_a   1.000
_cell.length_b   1.000
_cell.length_c   1.000
_cell.angle_alpha   90.00
_cell.angle_beta   90.00
_cell.angle_gamma   90.00
#
_symmetry.space_group_name_H-M   'P 1'
#
loop_
_entity.id
_entity.type
_entity.pdbx_description
1 polymer ?
#
loop_
_entity_poly.entity_id
_entity_poly.type
_entity_poly.pdbx_seq_one_letter_code
_entity_poly.pdbx_strand_id
1 'polypeptide(L)'
;MDNTKYFYFIYGNHGDFPEQLEDYYFLIKDLLAYSLNKPLLVSKELVSGHCNFIIECFNPSFVSQIETIKNNSPKTNIICIATEFLTQDTFNLFNKENEYSNQTLIFLDSILHQTGIVKLGKKFFSDTSLKDLYKKYIKNKIGSSHYANTGYWKERYNNFIKSLPYFDQVWTVSPSQKEGYLRIIESSNLWTLPIVPYTDLCEEFSSTKNNNFNIDLLFTGTLTPYRIQILEKLKNKKLNVVSGFFPSFLKNAYISQSKICLNLKPNSKWPFTSIMRLHTLLMKGKYVISEKYDDEISIQNKFVNEVTLENIVSVSLDQINNPNLVDIGIEMKSKYIESTKIIREKVKGDFLEFIQSKIT
;
A
#
# COMPACT_ATOMS: atom_id res chain seq x y z
N MET A 1 -24.69 -2.61 -31.64
CA MET A 1 -23.44 -2.23 -30.96
C MET A 1 -23.42 -2.98 -29.65
N ASP A 2 -22.35 -3.72 -29.38
CA ASP A 2 -22.21 -4.54 -28.19
C ASP A 2 -22.14 -3.61 -26.96
N ASN A 3 -23.19 -3.57 -26.14
CA ASN A 3 -23.30 -2.71 -24.95
C ASN A 3 -22.49 -3.25 -23.76
N THR A 4 -21.52 -4.12 -24.02
CA THR A 4 -20.71 -4.75 -22.97
C THR A 4 -19.78 -3.72 -22.31
N LYS A 5 -20.09 -3.35 -21.07
CA LYS A 5 -19.19 -2.56 -20.22
C LYS A 5 -18.05 -3.43 -19.67
N TYR A 6 -16.83 -2.95 -19.89
CA TYR A 6 -15.60 -3.48 -19.31
C TYR A 6 -15.17 -2.68 -18.06
N PHE A 7 -14.26 -3.29 -17.30
CA PHE A 7 -13.66 -2.71 -16.10
C PHE A 7 -12.18 -2.47 -16.34
N TYR A 8 -11.73 -1.24 -16.11
CA TYR A 8 -10.34 -0.84 -16.30
C TYR A 8 -9.73 -0.36 -14.99
N PHE A 9 -8.54 -0.84 -14.69
CA PHE A 9 -7.66 -0.26 -13.69
C PHE A 9 -6.76 0.77 -14.34
N ILE A 10 -6.86 2.01 -13.90
CA ILE A 10 -6.18 3.15 -14.50
C ILE A 10 -4.95 3.50 -13.67
N TYR A 11 -3.78 3.49 -14.31
CA TYR A 11 -2.51 3.71 -13.63
C TYR A 11 -1.80 5.01 -14.02
N GLY A 12 -2.26 5.72 -15.06
CA GLY A 12 -1.53 6.87 -15.61
C GLY A 12 -1.31 8.03 -14.65
N ASN A 13 -2.10 8.14 -13.58
CA ASN A 13 -1.92 9.18 -12.56
C ASN A 13 -0.81 8.87 -11.53
N HIS A 14 -0.28 7.64 -11.52
CA HIS A 14 0.82 7.22 -10.65
C HIS A 14 2.15 6.96 -11.40
N GLY A 15 2.24 7.40 -12.66
CA GLY A 15 3.44 7.21 -13.49
C GLY A 15 3.58 5.78 -14.00
N ASP A 16 4.75 5.18 -13.82
CA ASP A 16 5.08 3.85 -14.35
C ASP A 16 4.53 2.74 -13.44
N PHE A 17 3.43 2.11 -13.86
CA PHE A 17 2.99 0.80 -13.37
C PHE A 17 4.14 -0.22 -13.62
N PRO A 18 4.58 -1.02 -12.63
CA PRO A 18 3.77 -1.62 -11.57
C PRO A 18 4.10 -1.25 -10.10
N GLU A 19 5.04 -0.34 -9.83
CA GLU A 19 5.71 -0.32 -8.52
C GLU A 19 4.83 0.00 -7.29
N GLN A 20 3.73 0.76 -7.44
CA GLN A 20 2.96 1.29 -6.30
C GLN A 20 1.51 0.79 -6.18
N LEU A 21 0.96 0.24 -7.27
CA LEU A 21 -0.49 -0.01 -7.37
C LEU A 21 -0.87 -1.48 -7.47
N GLU A 22 0.12 -2.37 -7.60
CA GLU A 22 -0.10 -3.78 -7.87
C GLU A 22 -0.97 -4.47 -6.81
N ASP A 23 -0.79 -4.15 -5.53
CA ASP A 23 -1.55 -4.78 -4.45
C ASP A 23 -3.06 -4.45 -4.56
N TYR A 24 -3.38 -3.22 -4.95
CA TYR A 24 -4.77 -2.81 -5.22
C TYR A 24 -5.30 -3.37 -6.53
N TYR A 25 -4.46 -3.44 -7.58
CA TYR A 25 -4.83 -4.07 -8.84
C TYR A 25 -5.26 -5.52 -8.61
N PHE A 26 -4.48 -6.32 -7.88
CA PHE A 26 -4.84 -7.71 -7.59
C PHE A 26 -6.09 -7.79 -6.70
N LEU A 27 -6.21 -6.94 -5.68
CA LEU A 27 -7.41 -6.91 -4.84
C LEU A 27 -8.70 -6.69 -5.67
N ILE A 28 -8.69 -5.71 -6.58
CA ILE A 28 -9.86 -5.39 -7.42
C ILE A 28 -10.07 -6.46 -8.48
N LYS A 29 -8.99 -6.99 -9.06
CA LYS A 29 -9.06 -8.11 -10.02
C LYS A 29 -9.75 -9.30 -9.39
N ASP A 30 -9.35 -9.66 -8.17
CA ASP A 30 -9.92 -10.78 -7.44
C ASP A 30 -11.37 -10.50 -7.03
N LEU A 31 -11.70 -9.27 -6.60
CA LEU A 31 -13.09 -8.84 -6.34
C LEU A 31 -13.99 -9.04 -7.57
N LEU A 32 -13.54 -8.59 -8.75
CA LEU A 32 -14.29 -8.70 -10.01
C LEU A 32 -14.44 -10.15 -10.46
N ALA A 33 -13.39 -10.95 -10.33
CA ALA A 33 -13.46 -12.39 -10.62
C ALA A 33 -14.45 -13.08 -9.67
N TYR A 34 -14.35 -12.82 -8.37
CA TYR A 34 -15.19 -13.43 -7.33
C TYR A 34 -16.68 -13.04 -7.44
N SER A 35 -16.94 -11.77 -7.76
CA SER A 35 -18.29 -11.22 -7.72
C SER A 35 -19.01 -11.30 -9.06
N LEU A 36 -18.29 -11.06 -10.17
CA LEU A 36 -18.88 -10.90 -11.51
C LEU A 36 -18.38 -11.92 -12.52
N ASN A 37 -17.36 -12.72 -12.19
CA ASN A 37 -16.63 -13.54 -13.17
C ASN A 37 -16.16 -12.71 -14.38
N LYS A 38 -15.68 -11.48 -14.13
CA LYS A 38 -15.20 -10.55 -15.16
C LYS A 38 -13.72 -10.21 -14.97
N PRO A 39 -12.97 -10.03 -16.07
CA PRO A 39 -11.58 -9.60 -15.98
C PRO A 39 -11.47 -8.12 -15.60
N LEU A 40 -10.35 -7.77 -14.96
CA LEU A 40 -9.90 -6.39 -14.82
C LEU A 40 -8.85 -6.09 -15.89
N LEU A 41 -9.20 -5.22 -16.83
CA LEU A 41 -8.28 -4.72 -17.84
C LEU A 41 -7.41 -3.62 -17.23
N VAL A 42 -6.27 -3.32 -17.86
CA VAL A 42 -5.39 -2.21 -17.44
C VAL A 42 -5.34 -1.17 -18.54
N SER A 43 -5.31 0.10 -18.17
CA SER A 43 -5.10 1.20 -19.11
C SER A 43 -4.31 2.32 -18.46
N LYS A 44 -3.46 2.99 -19.24
CA LYS A 44 -2.80 4.21 -18.79
C LYS A 44 -3.80 5.36 -18.69
N GLU A 45 -4.75 5.41 -19.61
CA GLU A 45 -5.71 6.50 -19.78
C GLU A 45 -7.13 6.05 -19.46
N LEU A 46 -7.98 6.99 -19.04
CA LEU A 46 -9.40 6.74 -18.81
C LEU A 46 -10.07 6.26 -20.11
N VAL A 47 -10.92 5.23 -20.01
CA VAL A 47 -11.56 4.62 -21.18
C VAL A 47 -13.05 5.01 -21.23
N SER A 48 -13.43 5.67 -22.31
CA SER A 48 -14.78 6.22 -22.51
C SER A 48 -15.83 5.12 -22.59
N GLY A 49 -16.98 5.35 -21.96
CA GLY A 49 -18.13 4.42 -21.98
C GLY A 49 -17.98 3.20 -21.07
N HIS A 50 -16.87 3.08 -20.32
CA HIS A 50 -16.57 1.94 -19.46
C HIS A 50 -16.43 2.35 -17.98
N CYS A 51 -16.25 1.35 -17.11
CA CYS A 51 -15.98 1.56 -15.70
C CYS A 51 -14.47 1.65 -15.45
N ASN A 52 -14.05 2.74 -14.82
CA ASN A 52 -12.65 3.06 -14.56
C ASN A 52 -12.42 3.10 -13.04
N PHE A 53 -11.59 2.20 -12.54
CA PHE A 53 -11.02 2.26 -11.19
C PHE A 53 -9.75 3.10 -11.23
N ILE A 54 -9.73 4.21 -10.51
CA ILE A 54 -8.56 5.10 -10.36
C ILE A 54 -8.13 5.09 -8.90
N ILE A 55 -6.83 5.15 -8.61
CA ILE A 55 -6.33 5.33 -7.25
C ILE A 55 -6.03 6.80 -7.04
N GLU A 56 -6.49 7.36 -5.94
CA GLU A 56 -6.19 8.73 -5.50
C GLU A 56 -4.69 9.05 -5.59
N CYS A 57 -4.31 9.97 -6.48
CA CYS A 57 -3.00 10.67 -6.58
C CYS A 57 -3.06 11.59 -7.80
N PHE A 58 -3.94 12.57 -7.75
CA PHE A 58 -4.25 13.37 -8.94
C PHE A 58 -3.31 14.56 -9.05
N ASN A 59 -2.77 14.76 -10.24
CA ASN A 59 -2.11 15.99 -10.66
C ASN A 59 -3.08 16.82 -11.53
N PRO A 60 -2.82 18.12 -11.75
CA PRO A 60 -3.72 18.97 -12.51
C PRO A 60 -4.07 18.45 -13.91
N SER A 61 -3.12 17.82 -14.61
CA SER A 61 -3.37 17.24 -15.94
C SER A 61 -4.37 16.09 -15.87
N PHE A 62 -4.27 15.21 -14.87
CA PHE A 62 -5.20 14.11 -14.70
C PHE A 62 -6.60 14.59 -14.28
N VAL A 63 -6.69 15.67 -13.48
CA VAL A 63 -8.00 16.31 -13.18
C VAL A 63 -8.68 16.77 -14.46
N SER A 64 -7.95 17.44 -15.36
CA SER A 64 -8.49 17.87 -16.66
C SER A 64 -8.92 16.69 -17.55
N GLN A 65 -8.22 15.54 -17.48
CA GLN A 65 -8.63 14.33 -18.21
C GLN A 65 -9.95 13.76 -17.66
N ILE A 66 -10.13 13.73 -16.34
CA ILE A 66 -11.37 13.29 -15.68
C ILE A 66 -12.55 14.19 -16.13
N GLU A 67 -12.38 15.50 -16.06
CA GLU A 67 -13.38 16.47 -16.48
C GLU A 67 -13.74 16.28 -17.97
N THR A 68 -12.72 16.21 -18.83
CA THR A 68 -12.92 16.07 -20.29
C THR A 68 -13.68 14.79 -20.62
N ILE A 69 -13.31 13.65 -20.04
CA ILE A 69 -13.97 12.38 -20.37
C ILE A 69 -15.38 12.31 -19.82
N LYS A 70 -15.65 12.89 -18.64
CA LYS A 70 -16.99 12.88 -18.05
C LYS A 70 -17.93 13.79 -18.84
N ASN A 71 -17.44 14.94 -19.32
CA ASN A 71 -18.20 15.86 -20.17
C ASN A 71 -18.48 15.27 -21.56
N ASN A 72 -17.49 14.62 -22.19
CA ASN A 72 -17.65 14.07 -23.54
C ASN A 72 -18.34 12.70 -23.57
N SER A 73 -18.31 11.96 -22.46
CA SER A 73 -18.89 10.64 -22.35
C SER A 73 -19.55 10.45 -20.97
N PRO A 74 -20.77 10.99 -20.77
CA PRO A 74 -21.47 10.92 -19.48
C PRO A 74 -21.73 9.49 -18.99
N LYS A 75 -21.74 8.51 -19.90
CA LYS A 75 -21.88 7.07 -19.59
C LYS A 75 -20.62 6.42 -19.01
N THR A 76 -19.48 7.12 -19.03
CA THR A 76 -18.24 6.66 -18.39
C THR A 76 -18.44 6.66 -16.88
N ASN A 77 -18.16 5.53 -16.23
CA ASN A 77 -18.16 5.44 -14.78
C ASN A 77 -16.72 5.57 -14.25
N ILE A 78 -16.56 6.34 -13.18
CA ILE A 78 -15.28 6.61 -12.51
C ILE A 78 -15.46 6.31 -11.02
N ILE A 79 -14.71 5.31 -10.54
CA ILE A 79 -14.64 4.90 -9.14
C ILE A 79 -13.26 5.28 -8.62
N CYS A 80 -13.21 6.21 -7.67
CA CYS A 80 -11.97 6.62 -7.04
C CYS A 80 -11.69 5.79 -5.79
N ILE A 81 -10.54 5.11 -5.74
CA ILE A 81 -10.06 4.41 -4.56
C ILE A 81 -9.20 5.38 -3.76
N ALA A 82 -9.76 5.86 -2.67
CA ALA A 82 -9.14 6.76 -1.70
C ALA A 82 -8.29 5.95 -0.72
N THR A 83 -6.98 5.99 -0.91
CA THR A 83 -6.02 5.23 -0.10
C THR A 83 -5.40 6.04 1.02
N GLU A 84 -5.53 7.37 1.00
CA GLU A 84 -5.00 8.25 2.03
C GLU A 84 -6.07 8.68 3.02
N PHE A 85 -5.65 9.04 4.23
CA PHE A 85 -6.57 9.54 5.26
C PHE A 85 -6.84 11.03 5.08
N LEU A 86 -8.10 11.41 5.08
CA LEU A 86 -8.50 12.82 5.04
C LEU A 86 -8.39 13.45 6.44
N THR A 87 -7.40 14.31 6.61
CA THR A 87 -7.10 15.02 7.86
C THR A 87 -7.37 16.51 7.66
N GLN A 88 -8.50 17.01 8.16
CA GLN A 88 -8.97 18.38 7.92
C GLN A 88 -9.08 18.68 6.42
N ASP A 89 -8.24 19.59 5.92
CA ASP A 89 -8.20 20.05 4.53
C ASP A 89 -6.93 19.58 3.80
N THR A 90 -6.37 18.44 4.22
CA THR A 90 -5.20 17.80 3.61
C THR A 90 -5.21 16.28 3.85
N PHE A 91 -4.24 15.55 3.29
CA PHE A 91 -4.09 14.12 3.51
C PHE A 91 -2.97 13.77 4.50
N ASN A 92 -3.17 12.70 5.27
CA ASN A 92 -2.18 12.05 6.16
C ASN A 92 -1.46 12.96 7.18
N LEU A 93 -2.05 14.09 7.55
CA LEU A 93 -1.48 15.02 8.52
C LEU A 93 -2.08 14.76 9.91
N PHE A 94 -1.56 13.76 10.61
CA PHE A 94 -2.06 13.37 11.93
C PHE A 94 -1.48 14.18 13.09
N ASN A 95 -0.30 14.79 12.91
CA ASN A 95 0.36 15.60 13.94
C ASN A 95 1.07 16.79 13.28
N LYS A 96 0.78 18.02 13.75
CA LYS A 96 1.51 19.24 13.33
C LYS A 96 2.97 19.28 13.82
N GLU A 97 3.35 18.38 14.74
CA GLU A 97 4.66 18.41 15.43
C GLU A 97 5.85 17.84 14.64
N ASN A 98 5.66 17.29 13.43
CA ASN A 98 6.76 16.69 12.67
C ASN A 98 7.38 17.65 11.64
N GLU A 99 7.65 18.90 12.03
CA GLU A 99 8.75 19.63 11.40
C GLU A 99 10.05 18.95 11.85
N TYR A 100 10.60 18.08 10.99
CA TYR A 100 11.85 17.41 11.28
C TYR A 100 12.95 18.44 11.56
N SER A 101 13.56 18.38 12.75
CA SER A 101 14.74 19.18 13.05
C SER A 101 15.90 18.81 12.13
N ASN A 102 16.76 19.78 11.81
CA ASN A 102 17.98 19.62 11.01
C ASN A 102 18.87 18.42 11.43
N GLN A 103 18.74 17.92 12.65
CA GLN A 103 19.44 16.75 13.16
C GLN A 103 19.10 15.45 12.43
N THR A 104 17.88 15.32 11.88
CA THR A 104 17.47 14.12 11.12
C THR A 104 18.18 14.04 9.76
N LEU A 105 18.39 15.20 9.11
CA LEU A 105 19.16 15.29 7.87
C LEU A 105 20.65 14.96 8.10
N ILE A 106 21.20 15.41 9.24
CA ILE A 106 22.59 15.11 9.64
C ILE A 106 22.78 13.61 9.91
N PHE A 107 21.80 12.95 10.55
CA PHE A 107 21.86 11.51 10.81
C PHE A 107 21.81 10.68 9.51
N LEU A 108 20.94 11.05 8.56
CA LEU A 108 20.83 10.38 7.26
C LEU A 108 22.11 10.57 6.41
N ASP A 109 22.73 11.74 6.48
CA ASP A 109 24.02 12.01 5.82
C ASP A 109 25.12 11.10 6.39
N SER A 110 25.14 10.86 7.70
CA SER A 110 26.10 9.93 8.34
C SER A 110 25.93 8.48 7.88
N ILE A 111 24.69 8.00 7.68
CA ILE A 111 24.40 6.63 7.22
C ILE A 111 24.84 6.44 5.76
N LEU A 112 24.57 7.42 4.91
CA LEU A 112 25.00 7.40 3.50
C LEU A 112 26.53 7.39 3.38
N HIS A 113 27.22 8.05 4.29
CA HIS A 113 28.68 8.03 4.38
C HIS A 113 29.23 6.69 4.91
N GLN A 114 28.58 6.06 5.88
CA GLN A 114 29.04 4.79 6.48
C GLN A 114 28.82 3.57 5.59
N THR A 115 27.75 3.54 4.80
CA THR A 115 27.40 2.39 3.92
C THR A 115 28.29 2.27 2.68
N GLY A 116 29.24 3.17 2.45
CA GLY A 116 30.13 3.15 1.29
C GLY A 116 29.43 3.46 -0.05
N ILE A 117 28.12 3.67 -0.05
CA ILE A 117 27.31 4.03 -1.22
C ILE A 117 27.81 5.35 -1.84
N VAL A 118 28.22 6.31 -1.01
CA VAL A 118 28.85 7.56 -1.48
C VAL A 118 30.23 7.32 -2.12
N LYS A 119 30.99 6.28 -1.71
CA LYS A 119 32.28 5.92 -2.34
C LYS A 119 32.10 5.21 -3.69
N LEU A 120 31.14 4.29 -3.78
CA LEU A 120 30.72 3.67 -5.05
C LEU A 120 30.22 4.75 -6.02
N GLY A 121 29.44 5.70 -5.50
CA GLY A 121 28.99 6.83 -6.27
C GLY A 121 30.12 7.76 -6.72
N LYS A 122 31.08 8.11 -5.85
CA LYS A 122 32.23 8.95 -6.25
C LYS A 122 33.10 8.34 -7.36
N LYS A 123 33.11 7.00 -7.50
CA LYS A 123 33.85 6.31 -8.58
C LYS A 123 33.11 6.30 -9.92
N PHE A 124 31.80 6.54 -9.93
CA PHE A 124 30.95 6.56 -11.14
C PHE A 124 30.33 7.94 -11.45
N PHE A 125 30.33 8.89 -10.51
CA PHE A 125 29.58 10.15 -10.59
C PHE A 125 30.50 11.39 -10.63
N SER A 126 31.41 11.43 -11.60
CA SER A 126 32.02 12.70 -12.04
C SER A 126 31.04 13.54 -12.88
N ASP A 127 29.92 12.97 -13.29
CA ASP A 127 28.90 13.62 -14.11
C ASP A 127 27.82 14.27 -13.22
N THR A 128 27.65 15.59 -13.36
CA THR A 128 26.69 16.40 -12.62
C THR A 128 25.24 15.94 -12.87
N SER A 129 24.94 15.42 -14.08
CA SER A 129 23.61 14.93 -14.45
C SER A 129 23.17 13.72 -13.63
N LEU A 130 24.08 12.77 -13.39
CA LEU A 130 23.83 11.56 -12.58
C LEU A 130 23.78 11.86 -11.09
N LYS A 131 24.53 12.86 -10.61
CA LYS A 131 24.46 13.33 -9.22
C LYS A 131 23.11 13.99 -8.91
N ASP A 132 22.55 14.72 -9.87
CA ASP A 132 21.21 15.30 -9.77
C ASP A 132 20.11 14.24 -9.93
N LEU A 133 20.29 13.24 -10.80
CA LEU A 133 19.44 12.04 -10.88
C LEU A 133 19.46 11.24 -9.57
N TYR A 134 20.64 11.02 -8.99
CA TYR A 134 20.82 10.32 -7.72
C TYR A 134 20.22 11.13 -6.57
N LYS A 135 20.47 12.44 -6.48
CA LYS A 135 19.80 13.32 -5.49
C LYS A 135 18.29 13.32 -5.68
N LYS A 136 17.78 13.37 -6.91
CA LYS A 136 16.34 13.32 -7.20
C LYS A 136 15.73 11.98 -6.80
N TYR A 137 16.39 10.86 -7.08
CA TYR A 137 15.92 9.52 -6.73
C TYR A 137 16.06 9.21 -5.23
N ILE A 138 17.18 9.59 -4.61
CA ILE A 138 17.48 9.33 -3.21
C ILE A 138 16.75 10.30 -2.31
N LYS A 139 16.64 11.59 -2.62
CA LYS A 139 15.85 12.55 -1.82
C LYS A 139 14.34 12.24 -1.89
N ASN A 140 13.88 11.60 -2.96
CA ASN A 140 12.51 11.07 -3.05
C ASN A 140 12.34 9.68 -2.39
N LYS A 141 13.39 8.84 -2.30
CA LYS A 141 13.31 7.49 -1.70
C LYS A 141 13.79 7.38 -0.23
N ILE A 142 14.73 8.21 0.19
CA ILE A 142 15.14 8.42 1.58
C ILE A 142 14.30 9.57 2.10
N GLY A 143 13.18 9.19 2.72
CA GLY A 143 12.17 10.12 3.17
C GLY A 143 12.70 11.08 4.23
N SER A 144 13.01 12.32 3.81
CA SER A 144 12.21 13.41 4.37
C SER A 144 10.77 13.07 3.99
N SER A 145 10.12 12.28 4.85
CA SER A 145 8.95 11.48 4.51
C SER A 145 7.97 12.35 3.75
N HIS A 146 7.49 11.93 2.56
CA HIS A 146 6.43 12.68 1.89
C HIS A 146 5.26 12.95 2.85
N TYR A 147 5.03 12.09 3.86
CA TYR A 147 4.17 12.32 5.04
C TYR A 147 4.35 13.65 5.79
N ALA A 148 5.51 14.31 5.71
CA ALA A 148 5.78 15.63 6.29
C ALA A 148 5.79 16.76 5.25
N ASN A 149 5.64 16.44 3.97
CA ASN A 149 5.52 17.42 2.90
C ASN A 149 4.07 17.92 2.83
N THR A 150 3.74 18.91 3.66
CA THR A 150 2.40 19.50 3.75
C THR A 150 1.94 20.10 2.42
N GLY A 151 2.84 20.74 1.66
CA GLY A 151 2.54 21.29 0.34
C GLY A 151 2.10 20.22 -0.66
N TYR A 152 2.84 19.11 -0.73
CA TYR A 152 2.50 17.96 -1.57
C TYR A 152 1.12 17.37 -1.23
N TRP A 153 0.83 17.14 0.05
CA TRP A 153 -0.47 16.61 0.45
C TRP A 153 -1.62 17.58 0.21
N LYS A 154 -1.38 18.88 0.43
CA LYS A 154 -2.37 19.91 0.17
C LYS A 154 -2.69 20.00 -1.32
N GLU A 155 -1.68 19.91 -2.19
CA GLU A 155 -1.88 19.87 -3.63
C GLU A 155 -2.71 18.64 -4.06
N ARG A 156 -2.35 17.44 -3.56
CA ARG A 156 -3.11 16.22 -3.81
C ARG A 156 -4.57 16.34 -3.35
N TYR A 157 -4.78 16.88 -2.16
CA TYR A 157 -6.12 17.15 -1.62
C TYR A 157 -6.90 18.10 -2.54
N ASN A 158 -6.31 19.23 -2.93
CA ASN A 158 -6.97 20.20 -3.79
C ASN A 158 -7.37 19.58 -5.15
N ASN A 159 -6.50 18.74 -5.72
CA ASN A 159 -6.80 18.03 -6.98
C ASN A 159 -7.89 16.96 -6.78
N PHE A 160 -7.91 16.27 -5.65
CA PHE A 160 -9.01 15.37 -5.27
C PHE A 160 -10.34 16.11 -5.19
N ILE A 161 -10.40 17.24 -4.47
CA ILE A 161 -11.63 18.05 -4.34
C ILE A 161 -12.13 18.53 -5.70
N LYS A 162 -11.23 18.98 -6.59
CA LYS A 162 -11.60 19.38 -7.96
C LYS A 162 -12.15 18.22 -8.79
N SER A 163 -11.70 16.99 -8.52
CA SER A 163 -12.13 15.79 -9.26
C SER A 163 -13.42 15.20 -8.72
N LEU A 164 -13.76 15.48 -7.45
CA LEU A 164 -14.87 14.88 -6.73
C LEU A 164 -16.22 14.95 -7.46
N PRO A 165 -16.61 16.07 -8.11
CA PRO A 165 -17.87 16.15 -8.86
C PRO A 165 -18.00 15.17 -10.03
N TYR A 166 -16.88 14.60 -10.50
CA TYR A 166 -16.85 13.71 -11.65
C TYR A 166 -16.82 12.23 -11.26
N PHE A 167 -16.71 11.91 -9.97
CA PHE A 167 -16.70 10.54 -9.48
C PHE A 167 -18.13 10.02 -9.30
N ASP A 168 -18.38 8.80 -9.76
CA ASP A 168 -19.65 8.10 -9.52
C ASP A 168 -19.66 7.46 -8.12
N GLN A 169 -18.48 7.09 -7.61
CA GLN A 169 -18.24 6.64 -6.25
C GLN A 169 -16.82 6.97 -5.79
N VAL A 170 -16.68 7.13 -4.48
CA VAL A 170 -15.39 7.08 -3.79
C VAL A 170 -15.38 5.86 -2.87
N TRP A 171 -14.32 5.08 -2.95
CA TRP A 171 -14.08 3.88 -2.16
C TRP A 171 -12.92 4.12 -1.22
N THR A 172 -13.16 4.12 0.09
CA THR A 172 -12.06 4.03 1.07
C THR A 172 -11.63 2.57 1.24
N VAL A 173 -10.46 2.35 1.85
CA VAL A 173 -9.93 0.99 2.06
C VAL A 173 -9.88 0.58 3.53
N SER A 174 -10.26 1.50 4.44
CA SER A 174 -10.57 1.19 5.83
C SER A 174 -11.78 1.98 6.36
N PRO A 175 -12.47 1.48 7.39
CA PRO A 175 -13.45 2.24 8.14
C PRO A 175 -12.91 3.56 8.71
N SER A 176 -11.69 3.57 9.28
CA SER A 176 -11.12 4.81 9.83
C SER A 176 -10.83 5.87 8.78
N GLN A 177 -10.57 5.49 7.53
CA GLN A 177 -10.50 6.46 6.43
C GLN A 177 -11.87 7.06 6.12
N LYS A 178 -12.93 6.24 6.11
CA LYS A 178 -14.30 6.65 5.73
C LYS A 178 -14.79 7.84 6.55
N GLU A 179 -14.50 7.87 7.85
CA GLU A 179 -14.93 8.94 8.75
C GLU A 179 -14.49 10.33 8.27
N GLY A 180 -13.23 10.47 7.82
CA GLY A 180 -12.73 11.73 7.30
C GLY A 180 -13.49 12.19 6.06
N TYR A 181 -13.75 11.27 5.12
CA TYR A 181 -14.42 11.54 3.85
C TYR A 181 -15.90 11.87 3.98
N LEU A 182 -16.60 11.37 5.00
CA LEU A 182 -18.02 11.70 5.24
C LEU A 182 -18.26 13.20 5.47
N ARG A 183 -17.21 13.98 5.78
CA ARG A 183 -17.31 15.45 5.91
C ARG A 183 -17.47 16.18 4.57
N ILE A 184 -17.11 15.54 3.47
CA ILE A 184 -17.07 16.17 2.14
C ILE A 184 -17.75 15.32 1.04
N ILE A 185 -18.15 14.09 1.35
CA ILE A 185 -18.83 13.17 0.43
C ILE A 185 -20.10 12.64 1.09
N GLU A 186 -21.21 12.67 0.35
CA GLU A 186 -22.46 12.05 0.77
C GLU A 186 -22.28 10.53 0.97
N SER A 187 -22.94 9.98 1.98
CA SER A 187 -22.81 8.56 2.33
C SER A 187 -23.20 7.60 1.19
N SER A 188 -24.12 8.01 0.32
CA SER A 188 -24.57 7.29 -0.88
C SER A 188 -23.50 7.17 -1.97
N ASN A 189 -22.49 8.04 -1.93
CA ASN A 189 -21.37 8.08 -2.88
C ASN A 189 -20.06 7.62 -2.24
N LEU A 190 -20.11 7.07 -1.03
CA LEU A 190 -18.95 6.66 -0.24
C LEU A 190 -19.07 5.21 0.26
N TRP A 191 -18.33 4.32 -0.37
CA TRP A 191 -18.22 2.92 0.03
C TRP A 191 -16.86 2.63 0.68
N THR A 192 -16.76 1.55 1.44
CA THR A 192 -15.48 1.07 1.95
C THR A 192 -15.23 -0.30 1.35
N LEU A 193 -14.19 -0.43 0.54
CA LEU A 193 -13.70 -1.68 0.00
C LEU A 193 -12.95 -2.43 1.10
N PRO A 194 -13.49 -3.54 1.65
CA PRO A 194 -12.78 -4.28 2.68
C PRO A 194 -11.57 -4.97 2.06
N ILE A 195 -10.38 -4.75 2.60
CA ILE A 195 -9.19 -5.50 2.16
C ILE A 195 -9.27 -6.91 2.74
N VAL A 196 -9.81 -7.85 1.98
CA VAL A 196 -9.97 -9.27 2.31
C VAL A 196 -9.63 -10.13 1.09
N PRO A 197 -9.30 -11.41 1.26
CA PRO A 197 -8.93 -12.25 0.12
C PRO A 197 -10.15 -12.68 -0.68
N TYR A 198 -10.43 -12.05 -1.82
CA TYR A 198 -11.56 -12.39 -2.70
C TYR A 198 -11.38 -13.71 -3.46
N THR A 199 -11.10 -14.78 -2.72
CA THR A 199 -10.90 -16.13 -3.20
C THR A 199 -11.23 -17.11 -2.08
N ASP A 200 -11.81 -18.25 -2.43
CA ASP A 200 -11.96 -19.39 -1.52
C ASP A 200 -10.79 -20.37 -1.66
N LEU A 201 -9.89 -20.13 -2.62
CA LEU A 201 -8.75 -21.00 -2.90
C LEU A 201 -7.54 -20.57 -2.07
N CYS A 202 -7.02 -21.51 -1.28
CA CYS A 202 -5.66 -21.42 -0.81
C CYS A 202 -4.77 -21.99 -1.91
N GLU A 203 -4.32 -21.14 -2.84
CA GLU A 203 -3.33 -21.59 -3.83
C GLU A 203 -2.12 -22.18 -3.09
N GLU A 204 -1.77 -23.42 -3.43
CA GLU A 204 -0.51 -24.04 -2.99
C GLU A 204 0.63 -23.20 -3.57
N PHE A 205 1.22 -22.35 -2.75
CA PHE A 205 2.38 -21.59 -3.16
C PHE A 205 3.54 -22.56 -3.34
N SER A 206 3.92 -22.84 -4.59
CA SER A 206 5.05 -23.72 -4.93
C SER A 206 6.39 -23.25 -4.34
N SER A 207 6.49 -22.00 -3.90
CA SER A 207 7.70 -21.42 -3.33
C SER A 207 7.99 -21.79 -1.88
N THR A 208 7.11 -22.51 -1.16
CA THR A 208 7.33 -22.84 0.27
C THR A 208 8.01 -24.20 0.49
N LYS A 209 8.19 -25.03 -0.55
CA LYS A 209 8.90 -26.32 -0.40
C LYS A 209 10.43 -26.20 -0.42
N ASN A 210 10.97 -25.13 -0.99
CA ASN A 210 12.41 -24.87 -0.95
C ASN A 210 12.71 -23.82 0.14
N ASN A 211 13.08 -24.29 1.33
CA ASN A 211 13.50 -23.51 2.51
C ASN A 211 14.83 -22.74 2.30
N ASN A 212 15.09 -22.23 1.10
CA ASN A 212 16.29 -21.44 0.81
C ASN A 212 16.10 -19.99 1.28
N PHE A 213 15.84 -19.83 2.57
CA PHE A 213 15.73 -18.52 3.19
C PHE A 213 17.11 -17.92 3.34
N ASN A 214 17.40 -16.91 2.52
CA ASN A 214 18.61 -16.11 2.65
C ASN A 214 18.36 -14.77 3.36
N ILE A 215 17.10 -14.37 3.60
CA ILE A 215 16.73 -13.14 4.31
C ILE A 215 16.11 -13.53 5.66
N ASP A 216 16.66 -13.02 6.76
CA ASP A 216 16.11 -13.26 8.09
C ASP A 216 14.84 -12.44 8.29
N LEU A 217 14.94 -11.13 8.02
CA LEU A 217 13.85 -10.19 8.23
C LEU A 217 13.66 -9.30 6.99
N LEU A 218 12.42 -9.15 6.56
CA LEU A 218 12.06 -8.27 5.44
C LEU A 218 11.08 -7.18 5.88
N PHE A 219 11.40 -5.92 5.55
CA PHE A 219 10.43 -4.83 5.59
C PHE A 219 10.21 -4.21 4.20
N THR A 220 8.97 -4.14 3.72
CA THR A 220 8.64 -3.50 2.44
C THR A 220 7.81 -2.24 2.64
N GLY A 221 8.34 -1.09 2.21
CA GLY A 221 7.65 0.20 2.29
C GLY A 221 8.61 1.38 2.44
N THR A 222 8.05 2.57 2.64
CA THR A 222 8.85 3.78 2.86
C THR A 222 9.69 3.68 4.13
N LEU A 223 11.00 3.91 4.00
CA LEU A 223 11.95 3.95 5.11
C LEU A 223 11.89 5.32 5.79
N THR A 224 11.06 5.42 6.82
CA THR A 224 11.03 6.61 7.70
C THR A 224 12.18 6.55 8.71
N PRO A 225 12.60 7.68 9.30
CA PRO A 225 13.61 7.68 10.37
C PRO A 225 13.29 6.71 11.50
N TYR A 226 12.02 6.63 11.90
CA TYR A 226 11.52 5.69 12.90
C TYR A 226 11.78 4.23 12.51
N ARG A 227 11.40 3.84 11.28
CA ARG A 227 11.62 2.47 10.77
C ARG A 227 13.10 2.15 10.64
N ILE A 228 13.91 3.10 10.14
CA ILE A 228 15.36 2.93 10.02
C ILE A 228 15.98 2.61 11.38
N GLN A 229 15.62 3.33 12.44
CA GLN A 229 16.15 3.07 13.78
C GLN A 229 15.84 1.64 14.26
N ILE A 230 14.62 1.13 14.01
CA ILE A 230 14.23 -0.23 14.36
C ILE A 230 15.03 -1.25 13.55
N LEU A 231 15.12 -1.05 12.23
CA LEU A 231 15.82 -1.96 11.32
C LEU A 231 17.34 -2.01 11.60
N GLU A 232 17.96 -0.89 11.95
CA GLU A 232 19.38 -0.86 12.35
C GLU A 232 19.61 -1.58 13.68
N LYS A 233 18.70 -1.50 14.65
CA LYS A 233 18.79 -2.32 15.88
C LYS A 233 18.79 -3.82 15.57
N LEU A 234 17.97 -4.26 14.61
CA LEU A 234 17.92 -5.66 14.17
C LEU A 234 19.19 -6.07 13.41
N LYS A 235 19.71 -5.21 12.51
CA LYS A 235 21.00 -5.45 11.82
C LYS A 235 22.17 -5.54 12.79
N ASN A 236 22.20 -4.71 13.84
CA ASN A 236 23.23 -4.76 14.88
C ASN A 236 23.23 -6.09 15.66
N LYS A 237 22.16 -6.89 15.57
CA LYS A 237 22.12 -8.26 16.08
C LYS A 237 22.61 -9.31 15.07
N LYS A 238 23.27 -8.86 13.98
CA LYS A 238 23.82 -9.68 12.90
C LYS A 238 22.77 -10.46 12.09
N LEU A 239 21.52 -10.01 12.12
CA LEU A 239 20.46 -10.57 11.27
C LEU A 239 20.60 -10.03 9.84
N ASN A 240 20.33 -10.86 8.83
CA ASN A 240 20.22 -10.39 7.46
C ASN A 240 18.88 -9.69 7.23
N VAL A 241 18.87 -8.37 7.41
CA VAL A 241 17.68 -7.53 7.27
C VAL A 241 17.67 -6.86 5.90
N VAL A 242 16.68 -7.20 5.07
CA VAL A 242 16.39 -6.50 3.81
C VAL A 242 15.25 -5.53 4.04
N SER A 243 15.39 -4.30 3.58
CA SER A 243 14.34 -3.29 3.75
C SER A 243 14.32 -2.26 2.63
N GLY A 244 13.14 -1.80 2.26
CA GLY A 244 13.01 -0.72 1.28
C GLY A 244 11.70 -0.74 0.51
N PHE A 245 11.63 0.17 -0.46
CA PHE A 245 10.58 0.25 -1.44
C PHE A 245 11.07 -0.42 -2.74
N PHE A 246 10.38 -1.46 -3.18
CA PHE A 246 10.81 -2.33 -4.28
C PHE A 246 9.75 -2.41 -5.37
N PRO A 247 10.15 -2.54 -6.64
CA PRO A 247 9.24 -2.97 -7.69
C PRO A 247 8.61 -4.32 -7.34
N SER A 248 7.39 -4.52 -7.79
CA SER A 248 6.56 -5.72 -7.59
C SER A 248 7.28 -7.06 -7.71
N PHE A 249 7.99 -7.29 -8.81
CA PHE A 249 8.71 -8.55 -9.04
C PHE A 249 9.78 -8.80 -7.97
N LEU A 250 10.51 -7.74 -7.58
CA LEU A 250 11.57 -7.82 -6.59
C LEU A 250 11.00 -7.94 -5.17
N LYS A 251 9.91 -7.22 -4.88
CA LYS A 251 9.13 -7.35 -3.64
C LYS A 251 8.70 -8.81 -3.44
N ASN A 252 8.10 -9.42 -4.45
CA ASN A 252 7.66 -10.81 -4.41
C ASN A 252 8.84 -11.78 -4.23
N ALA A 253 9.96 -11.55 -4.93
CA ALA A 253 11.17 -12.34 -4.76
C ALA A 253 11.73 -12.26 -3.33
N TYR A 254 11.82 -11.06 -2.75
CA TYR A 254 12.30 -10.90 -1.37
C TYR A 254 11.34 -11.48 -0.34
N ILE A 255 10.02 -11.31 -0.53
CA ILE A 255 9.02 -11.96 0.33
C ILE A 255 9.27 -13.46 0.34
N SER A 256 9.38 -14.10 -0.84
CA SER A 256 9.60 -15.54 -0.94
C SER A 256 10.85 -16.02 -0.19
N GLN A 257 11.93 -15.24 -0.26
CA GLN A 257 13.24 -15.48 0.35
C GLN A 257 13.35 -15.17 1.85
N SER A 258 12.38 -14.44 2.40
CA SER A 258 12.38 -14.05 3.82
C SER A 258 11.76 -15.10 4.74
N LYS A 259 12.35 -15.27 5.93
CA LYS A 259 11.80 -16.07 7.04
C LYS A 259 10.64 -15.33 7.72
N ILE A 260 10.89 -14.07 8.11
CA ILE A 260 9.94 -13.23 8.83
C ILE A 260 9.75 -11.92 8.06
N CYS A 261 8.50 -11.52 7.85
CA CYS A 261 8.17 -10.20 7.33
C CYS A 261 7.76 -9.25 8.47
N LEU A 262 8.14 -7.98 8.36
CA LEU A 262 7.87 -6.95 9.35
C LEU A 262 6.76 -6.01 8.87
N ASN A 263 5.84 -5.66 9.76
CA ASN A 263 4.92 -4.55 9.59
C ASN A 263 5.16 -3.50 10.69
N LEU A 264 5.71 -2.36 10.29
CA LEU A 264 6.15 -1.29 11.21
C LEU A 264 5.34 -0.01 11.00
N LYS A 265 5.06 0.73 12.07
CA LYS A 265 4.48 2.07 11.99
C LYS A 265 5.40 3.02 11.20
N PRO A 266 4.88 4.02 10.49
CA PRO A 266 5.68 5.12 9.93
C PRO A 266 6.37 5.98 11.00
N ASN A 267 5.72 6.15 12.17
CA ASN A 267 6.25 6.83 13.35
C ASN A 267 5.55 6.29 14.61
N SER A 268 6.10 6.57 15.79
CA SER A 268 5.58 6.01 17.07
C SER A 268 4.14 6.39 17.38
N LYS A 269 3.64 7.54 16.91
CA LYS A 269 2.28 8.04 17.12
C LYS A 269 1.31 7.63 16.01
N TRP A 270 1.71 6.78 15.06
CA TRP A 270 0.84 6.41 13.95
C TRP A 270 -0.25 5.43 14.40
N PRO A 271 -1.53 5.78 14.30
CA PRO A 271 -2.59 5.00 14.96
C PRO A 271 -3.14 3.86 14.09
N PHE A 272 -2.92 3.89 12.77
CA PHE A 272 -3.60 2.99 11.83
C PHE A 272 -2.73 1.87 11.29
N THR A 273 -3.25 0.64 11.33
CA THR A 273 -2.59 -0.52 10.73
C THR A 273 -2.43 -0.33 9.21
N SER A 274 -1.29 -0.75 8.65
CA SER A 274 -1.13 -0.84 7.19
C SER A 274 -1.82 -2.08 6.63
N ILE A 275 -3.15 -2.01 6.50
CA ILE A 275 -4.04 -3.14 6.16
C ILE A 275 -3.60 -3.86 4.88
N MET A 276 -3.27 -3.12 3.81
CA MET A 276 -2.84 -3.71 2.54
C MET A 276 -1.51 -4.49 2.64
N ARG A 277 -0.56 -4.02 3.46
CA ARG A 277 0.70 -4.74 3.68
C ARG A 277 0.43 -6.07 4.38
N LEU A 278 -0.35 -6.04 5.46
CA LEU A 278 -0.68 -7.26 6.20
C LEU A 278 -1.44 -8.25 5.31
N HIS A 279 -2.44 -7.77 4.55
CA HIS A 279 -3.17 -8.60 3.59
C HIS A 279 -2.22 -9.30 2.60
N THR A 280 -1.31 -8.54 1.99
CA THR A 280 -0.34 -9.08 1.04
C THR A 280 0.54 -10.15 1.68
N LEU A 281 1.11 -9.88 2.85
CA LEU A 281 1.99 -10.83 3.55
C LEU A 281 1.26 -12.10 4.00
N LEU A 282 0.03 -11.96 4.52
CA LEU A 282 -0.83 -13.08 4.88
C LEU A 282 -1.17 -13.94 3.67
N MET A 283 -1.52 -13.32 2.53
CA MET A 283 -1.82 -14.07 1.30
C MET A 283 -0.60 -14.79 0.70
N LYS A 284 0.61 -14.32 1.01
CA LYS A 284 1.87 -15.02 0.71
C LYS A 284 2.23 -16.09 1.76
N GLY A 285 1.39 -16.32 2.76
CA GLY A 285 1.60 -17.35 3.80
C GLY A 285 2.83 -17.09 4.64
N LYS A 286 3.18 -15.82 4.88
CA LYS A 286 4.37 -15.46 5.65
C LYS A 286 4.07 -15.29 7.12
N TYR A 287 5.02 -15.68 7.96
CA TYR A 287 5.03 -15.28 9.35
C TYR A 287 5.34 -13.78 9.44
N VAL A 288 4.46 -13.04 10.11
CA VAL A 288 4.56 -11.58 10.21
C VAL A 288 4.69 -11.18 11.67
N ILE A 289 5.73 -10.38 11.97
CA ILE A 289 5.80 -9.61 13.21
C ILE A 289 5.28 -8.20 12.89
N SER A 290 4.19 -7.82 13.54
CA SER A 290 3.58 -6.50 13.39
C SER A 290 3.78 -5.69 14.66
N GLU A 291 4.22 -4.45 14.52
CA GLU A 291 4.12 -3.48 15.60
C GLU A 291 2.64 -3.28 15.96
N LYS A 292 2.33 -3.21 17.26
CA LYS A 292 0.98 -3.01 17.77
C LYS A 292 0.50 -1.58 17.53
N TYR A 293 -0.73 -1.43 17.03
CA TYR A 293 -1.39 -0.14 16.80
C TYR A 293 -2.40 0.16 17.92
N ASP A 294 -2.65 1.44 18.16
CA ASP A 294 -3.39 1.89 19.35
C ASP A 294 -4.91 1.98 19.11
N ASP A 295 -5.33 2.37 17.89
CA ASP A 295 -6.74 2.68 17.60
C ASP A 295 -7.43 1.62 16.74
N GLU A 296 -7.01 1.45 15.47
CA GLU A 296 -7.69 0.56 14.52
C GLU A 296 -7.02 -0.81 14.43
N ILE A 297 -7.66 -1.80 15.05
CA ILE A 297 -7.32 -3.23 14.90
C ILE A 297 -8.08 -3.78 13.70
N SER A 298 -7.37 -3.96 12.58
CA SER A 298 -7.92 -4.60 11.39
C SER A 298 -8.08 -6.10 11.61
N ILE A 299 -8.91 -6.77 10.80
CA ILE A 299 -9.08 -8.23 10.88
C ILE A 299 -7.75 -8.98 10.68
N GLN A 300 -6.82 -8.42 9.90
CA GLN A 300 -5.50 -8.96 9.65
C GLN A 300 -4.65 -9.06 10.91
N ASN A 301 -4.81 -8.13 11.86
CA ASN A 301 -4.05 -8.13 13.11
C ASN A 301 -4.26 -9.43 13.92
N LYS A 302 -5.41 -10.11 13.75
CA LYS A 302 -5.71 -11.40 14.41
C LYS A 302 -4.85 -12.57 13.91
N PHE A 303 -4.17 -12.42 12.78
CA PHE A 303 -3.44 -13.49 12.09
C PHE A 303 -1.93 -13.23 12.01
N VAL A 304 -1.43 -12.25 12.76
CA VAL A 304 -0.01 -11.89 12.81
C VAL A 304 0.45 -11.85 14.26
N ASN A 305 1.77 -11.90 14.48
CA ASN A 305 2.33 -11.73 15.82
C ASN A 305 2.47 -10.24 16.13
N GLU A 306 1.49 -9.68 16.84
CA GLU A 306 1.52 -8.29 17.29
C GLU A 306 2.43 -8.10 18.51
N VAL A 307 3.36 -7.16 18.40
CA VAL A 307 4.37 -6.88 19.43
C VAL A 307 4.46 -5.38 19.71
N THR A 308 4.82 -5.03 20.94
CA THR A 308 5.17 -3.63 21.27
C THR A 308 6.54 -3.27 20.68
N LEU A 309 6.82 -1.97 20.56
CA LEU A 309 8.10 -1.48 20.06
C LEU A 309 9.29 -2.01 20.88
N GLU A 310 9.15 -2.09 22.19
CA GLU A 310 10.19 -2.53 23.12
C GLU A 310 10.57 -4.00 22.88
N ASN A 311 9.59 -4.80 22.47
CA ASN A 311 9.73 -6.25 22.31
C ASN A 311 10.05 -6.66 20.87
N ILE A 312 10.02 -5.75 19.89
CA ILE A 312 10.18 -6.13 18.49
C ILE A 312 11.53 -6.81 18.21
N VAL A 313 12.60 -6.36 18.87
CA VAL A 313 13.95 -6.92 18.69
C VAL A 313 14.06 -8.28 19.37
N SER A 314 13.61 -8.42 20.61
CA SER A 314 13.66 -9.70 21.34
C SER A 314 12.82 -10.76 20.65
N VAL A 315 11.56 -10.44 20.32
CA VAL A 315 10.67 -11.40 19.63
C VAL A 315 11.21 -11.80 18.26
N SER A 316 11.82 -10.87 17.52
CA SER A 316 12.46 -11.22 16.24
C SER A 316 13.60 -12.22 16.42
N LEU A 317 14.42 -12.05 17.47
CA LEU A 317 15.53 -12.97 17.77
C LEU A 317 15.04 -14.33 18.25
N ASP A 318 13.98 -14.37 19.04
CA ASP A 318 13.40 -15.62 19.53
C ASP A 318 12.76 -16.42 18.38
N GLN A 319 12.06 -15.72 17.47
CA GLN A 319 11.35 -16.38 16.37
C GLN A 319 12.23 -16.77 15.20
N ILE A 320 13.39 -16.14 14.98
CA ILE A 320 14.17 -16.39 13.74
C ILE A 320 14.67 -17.83 13.59
N ASN A 321 14.81 -18.53 14.71
CA ASN A 321 15.24 -19.93 14.77
C ASN A 321 14.07 -20.91 14.91
N ASN A 322 12.83 -20.43 14.89
CA ASN A 322 11.65 -21.27 14.96
C ASN A 322 11.53 -22.10 13.67
N PRO A 323 11.60 -23.44 13.73
CA PRO A 323 11.55 -24.28 12.53
C PRO A 323 10.17 -24.27 11.85
N ASN A 324 9.13 -23.84 12.57
CA ASN A 324 7.73 -23.95 12.14
C ASN A 324 7.18 -22.65 11.53
N LEU A 325 8.00 -21.63 11.27
CA LEU A 325 7.53 -20.32 10.77
C LEU A 325 6.72 -20.44 9.47
N VAL A 326 7.13 -21.34 8.58
CA VAL A 326 6.44 -21.59 7.31
C VAL A 326 5.04 -22.14 7.55
N ASP A 327 4.95 -23.18 8.38
CA ASP A 327 3.68 -23.84 8.70
C ASP A 327 2.74 -22.87 9.41
N ILE A 328 3.25 -22.08 10.36
CA ILE A 328 2.48 -21.04 11.05
C ILE A 328 1.95 -20.01 10.04
N GLY A 329 2.78 -19.54 9.10
CA GLY A 329 2.36 -18.58 8.09
C GLY A 329 1.25 -19.12 7.16
N ILE A 330 1.36 -20.39 6.75
CA ILE A 330 0.35 -21.08 5.92
C ILE A 330 -0.95 -21.29 6.72
N GLU A 331 -0.85 -21.66 7.99
CA GLU A 331 -1.99 -21.82 8.88
C GLU A 331 -2.72 -20.48 9.07
N MET A 332 -1.98 -19.39 9.31
CA MET A 332 -2.55 -18.05 9.46
C MET A 332 -3.22 -17.55 8.18
N LYS A 333 -2.65 -17.83 7.00
CA LYS A 333 -3.32 -17.56 5.71
C LYS A 333 -4.67 -18.28 5.62
N SER A 334 -4.68 -19.57 5.92
CA SER A 334 -5.90 -20.39 5.85
C SER A 334 -6.98 -19.88 6.81
N LYS A 335 -6.60 -19.56 8.06
CA LYS A 335 -7.51 -18.96 9.04
C LYS A 335 -8.01 -17.58 8.61
N TYR A 336 -7.16 -16.76 8.01
CA TYR A 336 -7.54 -15.45 7.49
C TYR A 336 -8.57 -15.56 6.36
N ILE A 337 -8.35 -16.47 5.40
CA ILE A 337 -9.31 -16.76 4.33
C ILE A 337 -10.63 -17.25 4.93
N GLU A 338 -10.62 -18.24 5.82
CA GLU A 338 -11.87 -18.77 6.38
C GLU A 338 -12.65 -17.70 7.17
N SER A 339 -11.97 -16.95 8.03
CA SER A 339 -12.61 -15.93 8.89
C SER A 339 -13.24 -14.77 8.13
N THR A 340 -12.85 -14.54 6.87
CA THR A 340 -13.34 -13.43 6.04
C THR A 340 -14.47 -13.84 5.11
N LYS A 341 -14.90 -15.11 5.10
CA LYS A 341 -15.94 -15.62 4.19
C LYS A 341 -17.24 -14.81 4.21
N ILE A 342 -17.80 -14.57 5.40
CA ILE A 342 -19.04 -13.78 5.57
C ILE A 342 -18.86 -12.35 5.03
N ILE A 343 -17.69 -11.75 5.25
CA ILE A 343 -17.38 -10.40 4.73
C ILE A 343 -17.38 -10.42 3.20
N ARG A 344 -16.80 -11.44 2.57
CA ARG A 344 -16.76 -11.56 1.10
C ARG A 344 -18.13 -11.77 0.49
N GLU A 345 -18.93 -12.64 1.08
CA GLU A 345 -20.30 -12.90 0.64
C GLU A 345 -21.14 -11.62 0.70
N LYS A 346 -21.02 -10.86 1.79
CA LYS A 346 -21.66 -9.54 1.91
C LYS A 346 -21.16 -8.57 0.84
N VAL A 347 -19.84 -8.41 0.70
CA VAL A 347 -19.26 -7.50 -0.31
C VAL A 347 -19.70 -7.87 -1.72
N LYS A 348 -19.78 -9.16 -2.04
CA LYS A 348 -20.27 -9.63 -3.33
C LYS A 348 -21.72 -9.19 -3.58
N GLY A 349 -22.58 -9.32 -2.57
CA GLY A 349 -23.96 -8.83 -2.63
C GLY A 349 -24.02 -7.32 -2.87
N ASP A 350 -23.36 -6.55 -1.99
CA ASP A 350 -23.32 -5.08 -2.05
C ASP A 350 -22.75 -4.58 -3.40
N PHE A 351 -21.71 -5.24 -3.90
CA PHE A 351 -21.06 -4.87 -5.16
C PHE A 351 -21.93 -5.22 -6.38
N LEU A 352 -22.63 -6.35 -6.38
CA LEU A 352 -23.57 -6.70 -7.44
C LEU A 352 -24.71 -5.67 -7.56
N GLU A 353 -25.28 -5.26 -6.42
CA GLU A 353 -26.33 -4.22 -6.38
C GLU A 353 -25.79 -2.87 -6.88
N PHE A 354 -24.57 -2.50 -6.48
CA PHE A 354 -23.92 -1.30 -6.96
C PHE A 354 -23.74 -1.32 -8.50
N ILE A 355 -23.24 -2.41 -9.05
CA ILE A 355 -23.04 -2.55 -10.51
C ILE A 355 -24.37 -2.46 -11.26
N GLN A 356 -25.42 -3.09 -10.73
CA GLN A 356 -26.76 -3.07 -11.34
C GLN A 356 -27.43 -1.68 -11.28
N SER A 357 -27.18 -0.91 -10.22
CA SER A 357 -27.83 0.39 -10.04
C SER A 357 -27.09 1.56 -10.70
N LYS A 358 -25.77 1.44 -10.91
CA LYS A 358 -24.92 2.57 -11.33
C LYS A 358 -24.17 2.34 -12.63
N ILE A 359 -23.96 1.09 -13.05
CA ILE A 359 -23.08 0.76 -14.18
C ILE A 359 -23.86 0.13 -15.33
N THR A 360 -24.80 -0.78 -15.10
CA THR A 360 -25.73 -1.23 -16.15
C THR A 360 -26.78 -0.16 -16.45
#